data_AF-A0A378PQ09-F1
#
_entry.id   AF-A0A378PQ09-F1
#
_cell.length_a   1.000
_cell.length_b   1.000
_cell.length_c   1.000
_cell.angle_alpha   90.00
_cell.angle_beta   90.00
_cell.angle_gamma   90.00
#
_symmetry.space_group_name_H-M   'P 1'
#
loop_
_entity.id
_entity.type
_entity.pdbx_description
1 polymer ?
#
loop_
_entity_poly.entity_id
_entity_poly.type
_entity_poly.pdbx_seq_one_letter_code
_entity_poly.pdbx_strand_id
1 'polypeptide(L)'
;MSNNKIISKLKQLKLSHAANYYEAQYLTPSNPQIGTAQLIDGMLEHEINQRHNNYVNKLIKNAKFRYSKARIEIWIIVVKD
;
A
#
# COMPACT_ATOMS: atom_id res chain seq x y z
N MET A 1 1.32 -23.51 -13.11
CA MET A 1 0.92 -23.95 -11.75
C MET A 1 1.86 -23.46 -10.60
N SER A 2 2.61 -22.36 -10.76
CA SER A 2 3.60 -21.91 -9.73
C SER A 2 3.16 -20.68 -8.91
N ASN A 3 2.62 -19.65 -9.56
CA ASN A 3 2.49 -18.31 -8.94
C ASN A 3 1.35 -18.21 -7.89
N ASN A 4 0.32 -19.06 -7.99
CA ASN A 4 -0.74 -19.15 -6.98
C ASN A 4 -0.23 -19.61 -5.60
N LYS A 5 0.88 -20.36 -5.52
CA LYS A 5 1.47 -20.78 -4.23
C LYS A 5 2.13 -19.62 -3.49
N ILE A 6 2.74 -18.67 -4.20
CA ILE A 6 3.37 -17.49 -3.58
C ILE A 6 2.29 -16.56 -3.06
N ILE A 7 1.28 -16.24 -3.89
CA ILE A 7 0.15 -15.38 -3.50
C ILE A 7 -0.59 -15.96 -2.28
N SER A 8 -0.86 -17.26 -2.24
CA SER A 8 -1.52 -17.90 -1.10
C SER A 8 -0.69 -17.84 0.18
N LYS A 9 0.63 -18.08 0.11
CA LYS A 9 1.54 -17.92 1.26
C LYS A 9 1.61 -16.48 1.76
N LEU A 10 1.67 -15.50 0.86
CA LEU A 10 1.65 -14.09 1.23
C LEU A 10 0.35 -13.72 1.96
N LYS A 11 -0.80 -14.19 1.47
CA LYS A 11 -2.09 -14.01 2.14
C LYS A 11 -2.15 -14.68 3.52
N GLN A 12 -1.57 -15.88 3.68
CA GLN A 12 -1.46 -16.56 4.99
C GLN A 12 -0.64 -15.74 6.00
N LEU A 13 0.42 -15.06 5.53
CA LEU A 13 1.25 -14.17 6.35
C LEU A 13 0.63 -12.77 6.57
N LYS A 14 -0.61 -12.54 6.11
CA LYS A 14 -1.29 -11.23 6.14
C LYS A 14 -0.55 -10.16 5.35
N LEU A 15 0.15 -10.55 4.28
CA LEU A 15 0.85 -9.66 3.33
C LEU A 15 0.02 -9.50 2.04
N SER A 16 -1.24 -9.10 2.21
CA SER A 16 -2.21 -9.06 1.11
C SER A 16 -1.87 -8.01 0.05
N HIS A 17 -1.26 -6.89 0.43
CA HIS A 17 -0.89 -5.84 -0.51
C HIS A 17 0.37 -6.21 -1.29
N ALA A 18 1.35 -6.85 -0.66
CA ALA A 18 2.49 -7.47 -1.35
C ALA A 18 2.06 -8.53 -2.37
N ALA A 19 1.05 -9.34 -2.02
CA ALA A 19 0.48 -10.34 -2.94
C ALA A 19 -0.15 -9.68 -4.19
N ASN A 20 -0.90 -8.60 -4.00
CA ASN A 20 -1.50 -7.84 -5.10
C ASN A 20 -0.43 -7.17 -5.96
N TYR A 21 0.63 -6.64 -5.35
CA TYR A 21 1.77 -6.07 -6.08
C TYR A 21 2.47 -7.12 -6.94
N TYR A 22 2.74 -8.30 -6.37
CA TYR A 22 3.33 -9.41 -7.10
C TYR A 22 2.48 -9.84 -8.29
N GLU A 23 1.16 -9.96 -8.12
CA GLU A 23 0.24 -10.25 -9.21
C GLU A 23 0.26 -9.16 -10.29
N ALA A 24 0.20 -7.89 -9.92
CA ALA A 24 0.18 -6.76 -10.86
C ALA A 24 1.50 -6.54 -11.61
N GLN A 25 2.64 -6.84 -11.00
CA GLN A 25 3.95 -6.54 -11.59
C GLN A 25 4.63 -7.76 -12.21
N TYR A 26 4.42 -8.96 -11.67
CA TYR A 26 5.08 -10.17 -12.16
C TYR A 26 4.24 -10.97 -13.15
N LEU A 27 2.90 -10.94 -13.05
CA LEU A 27 2.02 -11.68 -13.97
C LEU A 27 1.65 -10.88 -15.22
N THR A 28 1.94 -9.58 -15.25
CA THR A 28 1.58 -8.72 -16.38
C THR A 28 2.60 -8.89 -17.50
N PRO A 29 2.18 -9.31 -18.73
CA PRO A 29 3.10 -9.70 -19.81
C PRO A 29 4.02 -8.58 -20.32
N SER A 30 3.71 -7.32 -20.01
CA SER A 30 4.38 -6.13 -20.54
C SER A 30 5.44 -5.54 -19.61
N ASN A 31 5.66 -6.12 -18.43
CA ASN A 31 6.63 -5.53 -17.51
C ASN A 31 8.06 -5.89 -17.96
N PRO A 32 9.00 -4.93 -18.02
CA PRO A 32 10.41 -5.24 -18.20
C PRO A 32 10.84 -6.29 -17.18
N GLN A 33 11.90 -7.06 -17.47
CA GLN A 33 12.43 -8.04 -16.51
C GLN A 33 12.87 -7.32 -15.22
N ILE A 34 11.93 -7.16 -14.29
CA ILE A 34 12.18 -6.64 -12.95
C ILE A 34 13.07 -7.67 -12.27
N GLY A 35 14.24 -7.24 -11.81
CA GLY A 35 15.13 -8.10 -11.05
C GLY A 35 14.45 -8.57 -9.77
N THR A 36 14.75 -9.79 -9.32
CA THR A 36 14.11 -10.38 -8.15
C THR A 36 14.22 -9.51 -6.89
N ALA A 37 15.35 -8.82 -6.71
CA ALA A 37 15.55 -7.89 -5.59
C ALA A 37 14.61 -6.67 -5.68
N GLN A 38 14.47 -6.09 -6.88
CA GLN A 38 13.55 -4.96 -7.10
C GLN A 38 12.09 -5.36 -6.91
N LEU A 39 11.73 -6.59 -7.29
CA LEU A 39 10.39 -7.12 -7.06
C LEU A 39 10.10 -7.25 -5.56
N ILE A 40 11.04 -7.79 -4.79
CA ILE A 40 10.90 -7.94 -3.33
C ILE A 40 10.81 -6.57 -2.67
N ASP A 41 11.69 -5.63 -3.05
CA ASP A 41 11.70 -4.28 -2.50
C ASP A 41 10.36 -3.56 -2.75
N GLY A 42 9.88 -3.59 -3.99
CA GLY A 42 8.58 -3.02 -4.35
C GLY A 42 7.40 -3.69 -3.62
N MET A 43 7.44 -5.01 -3.42
CA MET A 43 6.42 -5.72 -2.63
C MET A 43 6.39 -5.25 -1.17
N LEU A 44 7.56 -5.08 -0.55
CA LEU A 44 7.69 -4.64 0.85
C LEU A 44 7.24 -3.18 1.00
N GLU A 45 7.74 -2.29 0.14
CA GLU A 45 7.39 -0.88 0.17
C GLU A 45 5.88 -0.68 -0.04
N HIS A 46 5.28 -1.39 -1.00
CA HIS A 46 3.85 -1.32 -1.24
C HIS A 46 3.03 -1.78 -0.03
N GLU A 47 3.44 -2.86 0.64
CA GLU A 47 2.78 -3.35 1.85
C GLU A 47 2.89 -2.36 3.02
N ILE A 48 4.07 -1.78 3.25
CA ILE A 48 4.30 -0.77 4.30
C ILE A 48 3.42 0.46 4.06
N ASN A 49 3.41 0.98 2.83
CA ASN A 49 2.64 2.15 2.46
C ASN A 49 1.14 1.92 2.61
N GLN A 50 0.63 0.75 2.18
CA GLN A 50 -0.79 0.43 2.35
C GLN A 50 -1.20 0.27 3.81
N ARG A 51 -0.35 -0.32 4.65
CA ARG A 51 -0.60 -0.41 6.10
C ARG A 51 -0.63 0.98 6.75
N HIS A 52 0.31 1.85 6.39
CA HIS A 52 0.33 3.23 6.87
C HIS A 52 -0.94 3.98 6.45
N ASN A 53 -1.32 3.90 5.17
CA ASN A 53 -2.53 4.54 4.65
C ASN A 53 -3.80 4.02 5.33
N ASN A 54 -3.90 2.71 5.58
CA ASN A 54 -5.01 2.12 6.32
C ASN A 54 -5.09 2.64 7.76
N TYR A 55 -3.95 2.84 8.41
CA TYR A 55 -3.90 3.43 9.75
C TYR A 55 -4.36 4.90 9.74
N VAL A 56 -3.81 5.72 8.83
CA VAL A 56 -4.21 7.12 8.66
C VAL A 56 -5.71 7.24 8.35
N ASN A 57 -6.24 6.40 7.46
CA ASN A 57 -7.67 6.38 7.14
C ASN A 57 -8.54 6.05 8.38
N LYS A 58 -8.09 5.14 9.25
CA LYS A 58 -8.78 4.88 10.52
C LYS A 58 -8.75 6.10 11.43
N LEU A 59 -7.62 6.79 11.54
CA LEU A 59 -7.53 8.03 12.33
C LEU A 59 -8.46 9.11 11.79
N ILE A 60 -8.47 9.32 10.48
CA ILE A 60 -9.38 10.29 9.82
C ILE A 60 -10.83 9.92 10.08
N LYS A 61 -11.21 8.65 9.93
CA LYS A 61 -12.58 8.18 10.18
C LYS A 61 -12.99 8.40 11.64
N ASN A 62 -12.09 8.10 12.58
CA ASN A 62 -12.32 8.33 14.01
C ASN A 62 -12.44 9.83 14.35
N ALA A 63 -11.60 10.67 13.75
CA ALA A 63 -11.66 12.12 13.91
C ALA A 63 -12.98 12.68 13.36
N LYS A 64 -13.40 12.27 12.15
CA LYS A 64 -14.69 12.66 11.57
C LYS A 64 -15.88 12.23 12.42
N PHE A 65 -15.82 11.04 13.03
CA PHE A 65 -16.86 10.56 13.92
C PHE A 65 -16.93 11.39 15.22
N ARG A 66 -15.79 11.63 15.88
CA ARG A 66 -15.71 12.36 17.15
C ARG A 66 -15.97 13.86 16.99
N TYR A 67 -15.52 14.43 15.89
CA TYR A 67 -15.57 15.86 15.61
C TYR A 67 -16.38 16.12 14.34
N SER A 68 -17.61 15.58 14.29
CA SER A 68 -18.49 15.67 13.12
C SER A 68 -18.84 17.09 12.68
N LYS A 69 -18.71 18.07 13.58
CA LYS A 69 -18.92 19.51 13.32
C LYS A 69 -17.62 20.29 13.06
N ALA A 70 -16.45 19.68 13.24
CA ALA A 70 -15.17 20.34 12.99
C ALA A 70 -14.82 20.32 11.50
N ARG A 71 -14.34 21.44 10.97
CA ARG A 71 -13.76 21.51 9.63
C ARG A 71 -12.27 21.19 9.72
N ILE A 72 -11.77 20.36 8.82
CA ILE A 72 -10.32 20.18 8.65
C ILE A 72 -9.80 21.46 8.00
N GLU A 73 -9.06 22.27 8.75
CA GLU A 73 -8.30 23.38 8.19
C GLU A 73 -6.94 22.88 7.72
N ILE A 74 -6.75 22.79 6.41
CA ILE A 74 -5.43 22.57 5.81
C ILE A 74 -4.78 23.96 5.68
N TRP A 75 -3.91 24.31 6.62
CA TRP A 75 -3.05 25.47 6.48
C TRP A 75 -1.93 25.13 5.51
N ILE A 76 -2.07 25.53 4.24
CA ILE A 76 -0.97 25.52 3.29
C ILE A 76 -0.01 26.64 3.72
N ILE A 77 1.08 26.27 4.41
CA ILE A 77 2.21 27.18 4.57
C ILE A 77 2.95 27.17 3.24
N VAL A 78 2.69 28.20 2.42
CA VAL A 78 3.57 28.52 1.30
C VAL A 78 4.82 29.16 1.91
N VAL A 79 5.88 28.38 2.07
CA VAL A 79 7.21 28.96 2.26
C VAL A 79 7.65 29.46 0.88
N LYS A 80 7.46 30.76 0.64
CA LYS A 80 8.26 31.48 -0.34
C LYS A 80 9.58 31.82 0.36
N ASP A 81 10.65 31.16 -0.06
CA ASP A 81 11.82 31.77 -0.70
C ASP A 81 12.79 30.66 -1.15
#